data_AF-A0A9P5V9R3-F1
#
_entry.id   AF-A0A9P5V9R3-F1
#
_cell.length_a   1.000
_cell.length_b   1.000
_cell.length_c   1.000
_cell.angle_alpha   90.00
_cell.angle_beta   90.00
_cell.angle_gamma   90.00
#
_symmetry.space_group_name_H-M   'P 1'
#
loop_
_entity.id
_entity.type
_entity.pdbx_description
1 polymer ?
#
loop_
_entity_poly.entity_id
_entity_poly.type
_entity_poly.pdbx_seq_one_letter_code
_entity_poly.pdbx_strand_id
1 'polypeptide(L)'
;MSWTVLTTKQSTVLWRVILYLDGKTKRDNDPFRNSEWGPEAAEAMCDQVRDFPIVSGGTTPLTMGYLIDWTPKELISKVMLEEKVFETWHDCRTVLIGDACHKFNPAGGLGATNAMHDAVVLANLINALPDHPIASDIENAFQAYKDERISWAKDAYNSSKSFRDMTATSYKAKIIRLGARMMPSWAERKLLISSENRPQCNFLPLVTNTGSSPPAAQLSLFAKRPQPDEVSKDGNDSAAAI
;
A
#
# COMPACT_ATOMS: atom_id res chain seq x y z
N MET A 1 -11.73 -14.58 -7.43
CA MET A 1 -10.54 -14.34 -8.27
C MET A 1 -10.68 -12.98 -8.91
N SER A 2 -9.58 -12.27 -9.13
CA SER A 2 -9.50 -11.10 -10.00
C SER A 2 -8.35 -11.26 -10.99
N TRP A 3 -8.36 -10.48 -12.07
CA TRP A 3 -7.29 -10.45 -13.05
C TRP A 3 -7.12 -9.04 -13.60
N THR A 4 -5.95 -8.74 -14.14
CA THR A 4 -5.67 -7.45 -14.77
C THR A 4 -4.71 -7.67 -15.93
N VAL A 5 -4.90 -6.90 -17.00
CA VAL A 5 -3.96 -6.82 -18.13
C VAL A 5 -3.49 -5.37 -18.23
N LEU A 6 -2.20 -5.16 -18.43
CA LEU A 6 -1.55 -3.85 -18.54
C LEU A 6 -0.66 -3.83 -19.77
N THR A 7 -0.68 -2.73 -20.52
CA THR A 7 0.28 -2.50 -21.60
C THR A 7 1.48 -1.73 -21.06
N THR A 8 2.67 -2.11 -21.51
CA THR A 8 3.92 -1.44 -21.12
C THR A 8 4.35 -0.43 -22.19
N LYS A 9 5.29 0.44 -21.83
CA LYS A 9 5.93 1.38 -22.78
C LYS A 9 6.66 0.66 -23.92
N GLN A 10 7.12 -0.56 -23.66
CA GLN A 10 7.83 -1.42 -24.62
C GLN A 10 6.89 -2.20 -25.55
N SER A 11 5.60 -1.82 -25.60
CA SER A 11 4.59 -2.51 -26.40
C SER A 11 4.44 -4.00 -26.04
N THR A 12 4.73 -4.36 -24.78
CA THR A 12 4.46 -5.70 -24.24
C THR A 12 3.20 -5.69 -23.39
N VAL A 13 2.62 -6.87 -23.21
CA VAL A 13 1.44 -7.07 -22.37
C VAL A 13 1.86 -7.79 -21.09
N LEU A 14 1.55 -7.19 -19.95
CA LEU A 14 1.65 -7.82 -18.64
C LEU A 14 0.25 -8.28 -18.22
N TRP A 15 0.19 -9.44 -17.59
CA TRP A 15 -1.05 -9.93 -16.99
C TRP A 15 -0.78 -10.43 -15.59
N ARG A 16 -1.81 -10.36 -14.75
CA ARG A 16 -1.80 -10.94 -13.41
C ARG A 16 -3.14 -11.54 -13.09
N VAL A 17 -3.12 -12.62 -12.30
CA VAL A 17 -4.31 -13.25 -11.73
C VAL A 17 -4.13 -13.36 -10.22
N ILE A 18 -5.16 -12.99 -9.47
CA ILE A 18 -5.19 -13.07 -8.02
C ILE A 18 -6.30 -14.04 -7.62
N LEU A 19 -5.90 -15.18 -7.07
CA LEU A 19 -6.82 -16.10 -6.40
C LEU A 19 -6.93 -15.72 -4.93
N TYR A 20 -8.15 -15.55 -4.44
CA TYR A 20 -8.42 -15.20 -3.04
C TYR A 20 -8.74 -16.47 -2.26
N LEU A 21 -7.97 -16.73 -1.20
CA LEU A 21 -8.18 -17.88 -0.32
C LEU A 21 -9.16 -17.53 0.81
N ASP A 22 -10.13 -18.41 1.05
CA ASP A 22 -11.10 -18.34 2.14
C ASP A 22 -10.63 -19.13 3.38
N GLY A 23 -11.40 -19.07 4.47
CA GLY A 23 -11.03 -19.73 5.73
C GLY A 23 -10.92 -21.25 5.67
N LYS A 24 -11.54 -21.92 4.68
CA LYS A 24 -11.49 -23.38 4.49
C LYS A 24 -10.28 -23.76 3.64
N THR A 25 -10.10 -23.08 2.51
CA THR A 25 -8.93 -23.24 1.61
C THR A 25 -7.62 -22.82 2.25
N LYS A 26 -7.64 -21.98 3.30
CA LYS A 26 -6.46 -21.70 4.14
C LYS A 26 -5.98 -22.91 4.96
N ARG A 27 -6.87 -23.83 5.37
CA ARG A 27 -6.57 -24.96 6.27
C ARG A 27 -6.26 -26.26 5.53
N ASP A 28 -6.85 -26.45 4.36
CA ASP A 28 -6.62 -27.63 3.51
C ASP A 28 -5.34 -27.53 2.64
N ASN A 29 -4.48 -26.53 2.89
CA ASN A 29 -3.30 -26.22 2.08
C ASN A 29 -2.08 -27.07 2.48
N ASP A 30 -1.87 -28.16 1.74
CA ASP A 30 -0.69 -29.03 1.75
C ASP A 30 0.62 -28.24 1.45
N PRO A 31 1.72 -28.44 2.20
CA PRO A 31 3.03 -27.84 1.92
C PRO A 31 3.51 -27.97 0.46
N PHE A 32 3.09 -28.99 -0.30
CA PHE A 32 3.44 -29.12 -1.73
C PHE A 32 2.75 -28.08 -2.62
N ARG A 33 1.55 -27.61 -2.25
CA ARG A 33 0.82 -26.52 -2.94
C ARG A 33 1.26 -25.12 -2.48
N ASN A 34 1.90 -25.05 -1.31
CA ASN A 34 2.52 -23.87 -0.72
C ASN A 34 3.98 -23.68 -1.14
N SER A 35 4.49 -24.47 -2.09
CA SER A 35 5.72 -24.08 -2.78
C SER A 35 5.45 -22.77 -3.51
N GLU A 36 5.81 -21.66 -2.89
CA GLU A 36 5.90 -20.34 -3.53
C GLU A 36 6.96 -20.35 -4.64
N TRP A 37 7.85 -21.33 -4.59
CA TRP A 37 9.07 -21.42 -5.37
C TRP A 37 9.00 -22.67 -6.25
N GLY A 38 9.05 -22.47 -7.56
CA GLY A 38 9.13 -23.56 -8.54
C GLY A 38 8.15 -23.39 -9.72
N PRO A 39 8.57 -23.73 -10.95
CA PRO A 39 7.73 -23.61 -12.14
C PRO A 39 6.44 -24.43 -12.05
N GLU A 40 6.44 -25.55 -11.32
CA GLU A 40 5.29 -26.46 -11.17
C GLU A 40 4.12 -25.80 -10.44
N ALA A 41 4.42 -24.96 -9.43
CA ALA A 41 3.38 -24.28 -8.67
C ALA A 41 2.66 -23.20 -9.49
N ALA A 42 3.40 -22.53 -10.38
CA ALA A 42 2.86 -21.56 -11.32
C ALA A 42 2.03 -22.25 -12.40
N GLU A 43 2.50 -23.37 -12.95
CA GLU A 43 1.79 -24.16 -13.97
C GLU A 43 0.44 -24.69 -13.44
N ALA A 44 0.42 -25.27 -12.23
CA ALA A 44 -0.82 -25.76 -11.62
C ALA A 44 -1.86 -24.64 -11.36
N MET A 45 -1.41 -23.41 -11.10
CA MET A 45 -2.30 -22.25 -10.97
C MET A 45 -2.77 -21.77 -12.35
N CYS A 46 -1.89 -21.78 -13.36
CA CYS A 46 -2.24 -21.47 -14.74
C CYS A 46 -3.36 -22.39 -15.22
N ASP A 47 -3.23 -23.70 -15.00
CA ASP A 47 -4.22 -24.72 -15.39
C ASP A 47 -5.60 -24.46 -14.77
N GLN A 48 -5.65 -24.01 -13.51
CA GLN A 48 -6.92 -23.67 -12.84
C GLN A 48 -7.64 -22.46 -13.45
N VAL A 49 -6.91 -21.55 -14.08
CA VAL A 49 -7.47 -20.26 -14.55
C VAL A 49 -7.56 -20.16 -16.07
N ARG A 50 -7.07 -21.14 -16.84
CA ARG A 50 -6.98 -21.06 -18.31
C ARG A 50 -8.29 -20.76 -18.99
N ASP A 51 -9.38 -21.37 -18.52
CA ASP A 51 -10.69 -21.23 -19.16
C ASP A 51 -11.40 -19.93 -18.80
N PHE A 52 -10.79 -19.10 -17.96
CA PHE A 52 -11.42 -17.86 -17.52
C PHE A 52 -11.51 -16.85 -18.67
N PRO A 53 -12.71 -16.35 -19.01
CA PRO A 53 -12.88 -15.43 -20.13
C PRO A 53 -12.29 -14.05 -19.83
N ILE A 54 -11.59 -13.48 -20.80
CA ILE A 54 -11.02 -12.12 -20.72
C ILE A 54 -11.64 -11.23 -21.81
N VAL A 55 -11.52 -9.92 -21.61
CA VAL A 55 -11.97 -8.94 -22.60
C VAL A 55 -11.03 -8.97 -23.79
N SER A 56 -11.52 -9.42 -24.95
CA SER A 56 -10.71 -9.54 -26.17
C SER A 56 -10.61 -8.26 -27.00
N GLY A 57 -11.50 -7.29 -26.75
CA GLY A 57 -11.61 -6.09 -27.58
C GLY A 57 -12.14 -6.34 -29.00
N GLY A 58 -12.52 -7.58 -29.33
CA GLY A 58 -12.99 -8.00 -30.65
C GLY A 58 -14.14 -9.03 -30.58
N THR A 59 -14.45 -9.66 -31.71
CA THR A 59 -15.54 -10.66 -31.82
C THR A 59 -15.13 -12.05 -31.36
N THR A 60 -13.83 -12.35 -31.31
CA THR A 60 -13.31 -13.63 -30.86
C THR A 60 -13.31 -13.67 -29.33
N PRO A 61 -13.95 -14.67 -28.70
CA PRO A 61 -13.81 -14.92 -27.27
C PRO A 61 -12.36 -15.26 -26.95
N LEU A 62 -11.75 -14.55 -26.00
CA LEU A 62 -10.43 -14.89 -25.46
C LEU A 62 -10.57 -15.36 -24.01
N THR A 63 -9.63 -16.20 -23.61
CA THR A 63 -9.47 -16.69 -22.24
C THR A 63 -8.07 -16.39 -21.72
N MET A 64 -7.87 -16.51 -20.40
CA MET A 64 -6.54 -16.43 -19.79
C MET A 64 -5.57 -17.44 -20.39
N GLY A 65 -6.06 -18.59 -20.87
CA GLY A 65 -5.26 -19.61 -21.55
C GLY A 65 -4.43 -19.05 -22.70
N TYR A 66 -5.00 -18.16 -23.53
CA TYR A 66 -4.25 -17.50 -24.60
C TYR A 66 -3.09 -16.65 -24.07
N LEU A 67 -3.32 -15.86 -23.01
CA LEU A 67 -2.25 -15.07 -22.40
C LEU A 67 -1.15 -15.95 -21.81
N ILE A 68 -1.54 -17.06 -21.18
CA ILE A 68 -0.59 -18.06 -20.65
C ILE A 68 0.23 -18.67 -21.79
N ASP A 69 -0.42 -19.10 -22.89
CA ASP A 69 0.25 -19.73 -24.03
C ASP A 69 1.18 -18.78 -24.79
N TRP A 70 0.88 -17.48 -24.80
CA TRP A 70 1.74 -16.46 -25.41
C TRP A 70 2.88 -15.99 -24.52
N THR A 71 2.89 -16.38 -23.24
CA THR A 71 3.92 -15.95 -22.29
C THR A 71 5.00 -17.04 -22.16
N PRO A 72 6.28 -16.73 -22.40
CA PRO A 72 7.37 -17.65 -22.08
C PRO A 72 7.27 -18.12 -20.63
N LYS A 73 7.33 -19.45 -20.40
CA LYS A 73 7.02 -20.04 -19.08
C LYS A 73 7.93 -19.49 -17.97
N GLU A 74 9.18 -19.19 -18.30
CA GLU A 74 10.17 -18.59 -17.40
C GLU A 74 9.82 -17.18 -16.92
N LEU A 75 8.87 -16.50 -17.57
CA LEU A 75 8.36 -15.19 -17.18
C LEU A 75 7.09 -15.27 -16.33
N ILE A 76 6.57 -16.48 -16.07
CA ILE A 76 5.39 -16.69 -15.24
C ILE A 76 5.82 -17.07 -13.83
N SER A 77 5.53 -16.21 -12.87
CA SER A 77 5.78 -16.46 -11.45
C SER A 77 4.49 -16.51 -10.65
N LYS A 78 4.44 -17.37 -9.63
CA LYS A 78 3.38 -17.40 -8.63
C LYS A 78 3.96 -16.97 -7.29
N VAL A 79 3.23 -16.13 -6.57
CA VAL A 79 3.56 -15.73 -5.20
C VAL A 79 2.33 -15.88 -4.31
N MET A 80 2.53 -16.35 -3.09
CA MET A 80 1.50 -16.32 -2.05
C MET A 80 1.67 -15.03 -1.25
N LEU A 81 0.58 -14.29 -1.07
CA LEU A 81 0.63 -13.00 -0.38
C LEU A 81 -0.39 -12.99 0.75
N GLU A 82 0.11 -12.69 1.95
CA GLU A 82 -0.71 -12.47 3.13
C GLU A 82 -1.15 -11.00 3.21
N GLU A 83 -2.35 -10.77 3.78
CA GLU A 83 -2.89 -9.44 4.01
C GLU A 83 -2.90 -9.15 5.52
N LYS A 84 -2.16 -8.15 5.99
CA LYS A 84 -2.11 -7.78 7.41
C LYS A 84 -1.65 -6.35 7.62
N VAL A 85 -2.21 -5.67 8.62
CA VAL A 85 -1.61 -4.46 9.21
C VAL A 85 -1.16 -4.84 10.61
N PHE A 86 0.12 -4.66 10.90
CA PHE A 86 0.68 -4.91 12.23
C PHE A 86 0.42 -3.69 13.14
N GLU A 87 0.36 -3.91 14.45
CA GLU A 87 0.18 -2.83 15.43
C GLU A 87 1.52 -2.33 16.00
N THR A 88 2.58 -3.13 15.93
CA THR A 88 3.93 -2.74 16.40
C THR A 88 4.82 -2.46 15.19
N TRP A 89 5.28 -1.21 15.05
CA TRP A 89 6.06 -0.75 13.88
C TRP A 89 7.49 -0.36 14.25
N HIS A 90 7.81 -0.29 15.53
CA HIS A 90 9.13 0.06 16.02
C HIS A 90 9.36 -0.56 17.39
N ASP A 91 10.63 -0.72 17.73
CA ASP A 91 11.11 -1.13 19.06
C ASP A 91 12.54 -0.60 19.25
N CYS A 92 12.76 0.14 20.33
CA CYS A 92 14.01 0.85 20.61
C CYS A 92 14.53 1.65 19.39
N ARG A 93 15.64 1.21 18.79
CA ARG A 93 16.28 1.87 17.63
C ARG A 93 15.95 1.20 16.30
N THR A 94 14.96 0.31 16.27
CA THR A 94 14.52 -0.39 15.07
C THR A 94 13.15 0.11 14.66
N VAL A 95 12.98 0.41 13.38
CA VAL A 95 11.70 0.83 12.80
C VAL A 95 11.43 0.04 11.52
N LEU A 96 10.17 -0.33 11.32
CA LEU A 96 9.66 -1.06 10.18
C LEU A 96 8.92 -0.08 9.26
N ILE A 97 8.95 -0.35 7.95
CA ILE A 97 8.20 0.41 6.93
C ILE A 97 7.65 -0.54 5.86
N GLY A 98 6.66 -0.10 5.08
CA GLY A 98 6.13 -0.86 3.95
C GLY A 98 5.55 -2.22 4.35
N ASP A 99 5.82 -3.26 3.55
CA ASP A 99 5.32 -4.62 3.75
C ASP A 99 5.69 -5.26 5.10
N ALA A 100 6.70 -4.72 5.82
CA ALA A 100 7.02 -5.13 7.17
C ALA A 100 5.98 -4.65 8.21
N CYS A 101 5.30 -3.54 7.94
CA CYS A 101 4.26 -2.94 8.78
C CYS A 101 2.85 -3.25 8.27
N HIS A 102 2.68 -3.30 6.95
CA HIS A 102 1.38 -3.43 6.32
C HIS A 102 1.46 -4.07 4.95
N LYS A 103 0.81 -5.22 4.79
CA LYS A 103 0.58 -5.90 3.51
C LYS A 103 -0.88 -5.77 3.13
N PHE A 104 -1.14 -5.12 2.01
CA PHE A 104 -2.50 -4.93 1.48
C PHE A 104 -2.83 -5.98 0.42
N ASN A 105 -4.11 -6.06 0.05
CA ASN A 105 -4.51 -6.86 -1.09
C ASN A 105 -3.87 -6.29 -2.38
N PRO A 106 -3.12 -7.10 -3.17
CA PRO A 106 -2.43 -6.61 -4.37
C PRO A 106 -3.36 -6.03 -5.44
N ALA A 107 -4.65 -6.39 -5.41
CA ALA A 107 -5.64 -5.87 -6.33
C ALA A 107 -5.81 -4.35 -6.20
N GLY A 108 -5.63 -3.79 -4.99
CA GLY A 108 -5.69 -2.35 -4.76
C GLY A 108 -4.46 -1.58 -5.26
N GLY A 109 -3.32 -2.24 -5.45
CA GLY A 109 -2.10 -1.58 -5.96
C GLY A 109 -1.52 -0.50 -5.05
N LEU A 110 -1.84 -0.51 -3.75
CA LEU A 110 -1.49 0.57 -2.81
C LEU A 110 -0.21 0.34 -1.99
N GLY A 111 0.40 -0.85 -2.06
CA GLY A 111 1.53 -1.23 -1.20
C GLY A 111 2.77 -0.36 -1.42
N ALA A 112 3.27 -0.32 -2.66
CA ALA A 112 4.49 0.44 -2.99
C ALA A 112 4.36 1.93 -2.68
N THR A 113 3.23 2.55 -3.03
CA THR A 113 2.97 3.96 -2.73
C THR A 113 2.95 4.23 -1.23
N ASN A 114 2.32 3.37 -0.42
CA ASN A 114 2.34 3.54 1.04
C ASN A 114 3.72 3.32 1.65
N ALA A 115 4.52 2.37 1.14
CA ALA A 115 5.90 2.20 1.56
C ALA A 115 6.75 3.46 1.29
N MET A 116 6.53 4.13 0.14
CA MET A 116 7.17 5.42 -0.15
C MET A 116 6.69 6.52 0.81
N HIS A 117 5.39 6.59 1.10
CA HIS A 117 4.85 7.56 2.05
C HIS A 117 5.43 7.35 3.46
N ASP A 118 5.60 6.10 3.88
CA ASP A 118 6.26 5.77 5.14
C ASP A 118 7.69 6.30 5.19
N ALA A 119 8.46 6.07 4.12
CA ALA A 119 9.84 6.53 4.03
C ALA A 119 9.94 8.06 4.12
N VAL A 120 9.03 8.80 3.47
CA VAL A 120 9.01 10.27 3.54
C VAL A 120 8.72 10.77 4.95
N VAL A 121 7.68 10.26 5.60
CA VAL A 121 7.29 10.68 6.96
C VAL A 121 8.38 10.32 7.96
N LEU A 122 8.94 9.11 7.87
CA LEU A 122 10.03 8.67 8.73
C LEU A 122 11.30 9.51 8.53
N ALA A 123 11.66 9.83 7.28
CA ALA A 123 12.83 10.64 6.98
C ALA A 123 12.73 12.05 7.57
N ASN A 124 11.55 12.68 7.52
CA ASN A 124 11.33 13.98 8.15
C ASN A 124 11.56 13.95 9.66
N LEU A 125 11.07 12.91 10.33
CA LEU A 125 11.17 12.76 11.77
C LEU A 125 12.60 12.42 12.20
N ILE A 126 13.31 11.58 11.44
CA ILE A 126 14.74 11.31 11.64
C ILE A 126 15.57 12.59 11.44
N ASN A 127 15.27 13.37 10.39
CA ASN A 127 15.98 14.62 10.11
C ASN A 127 15.79 15.68 11.22
N ALA A 128 14.65 15.63 11.91
CA ALA A 128 14.31 16.50 13.02
C ALA A 128 14.89 16.05 14.38
N LEU A 129 15.57 14.89 14.46
CA LEU A 129 16.25 14.49 15.69
C LEU A 129 17.40 15.47 16.04
N PRO A 130 17.71 15.65 17.33
CA PRO A 130 18.90 16.36 17.77
C PRO A 130 20.18 15.61 17.33
N ASP A 131 21.34 16.28 17.36
CA ASP A 131 22.61 15.71 16.90
C ASP A 131 23.05 14.47 17.69
N HIS A 132 22.66 14.40 18.97
CA HIS A 132 22.95 13.29 19.87
C HIS A 132 21.66 12.76 20.50
N PRO A 133 20.82 12.04 19.72
CA PRO A 133 19.51 11.62 20.20
C PRO A 133 19.64 10.50 21.23
N ILE A 134 18.97 10.69 22.36
CA ILE A 134 18.81 9.64 23.37
C ILE A 134 17.73 8.65 22.91
N ALA A 135 17.63 7.50 23.59
CA ALA A 135 16.69 6.45 23.20
C ALA A 135 15.24 6.97 23.13
N SER A 136 14.82 7.80 24.08
CA SER A 136 13.47 8.38 24.10
C SER A 136 13.20 9.31 22.92
N ASP A 137 14.20 10.05 22.43
CA ASP A 137 14.01 10.93 21.25
C ASP A 137 13.68 10.11 20.01
N ILE A 138 14.38 8.98 19.85
CA ILE A 138 14.20 8.06 18.73
C ILE A 138 12.85 7.35 18.83
N GLU A 139 12.52 6.82 20.01
CA GLU A 139 11.23 6.16 20.26
C GLU A 139 10.06 7.11 20.04
N ASN A 140 10.18 8.37 20.50
CA ASN A 140 9.17 9.40 20.25
C ASN A 140 9.01 9.71 18.76
N ALA A 141 10.13 9.83 18.02
CA ALA A 141 10.10 10.03 16.57
C ALA A 141 9.46 8.85 15.83
N PHE A 142 9.79 7.61 16.20
CA PHE A 142 9.20 6.42 15.59
C PHE A 142 7.72 6.22 15.97
N GLN A 143 7.33 6.63 17.18
CA GLN A 143 5.94 6.65 17.60
C GLN A 143 5.15 7.69 16.82
N ALA A 144 5.67 8.92 16.65
CA ALA A 144 5.04 9.95 15.82
C ALA A 144 4.87 9.50 14.36
N TYR A 145 5.87 8.79 13.80
CA TYR A 145 5.78 8.17 12.48
C TYR A 145 4.59 7.20 12.39
N LYS A 146 4.48 6.28 13.36
CA LYS A 146 3.37 5.31 13.40
C LYS A 146 2.03 6.02 13.53
N ASP A 147 1.91 7.00 14.42
CA ASP A 147 0.65 7.72 14.67
C ASP A 147 0.18 8.50 13.43
N GLU A 148 1.10 9.08 12.67
CA GLU A 148 0.78 9.76 11.40
C GLU A 148 0.37 8.76 10.30
N ARG A 149 0.95 7.56 10.27
CA ARG A 149 0.83 6.63 9.13
C ARG A 149 -0.18 5.50 9.31
N ILE A 150 -0.49 5.07 10.53
CA ILE A 150 -1.25 3.84 10.76
C ILE A 150 -2.71 3.94 10.31
N SER A 151 -3.33 5.12 10.39
CA SER A 151 -4.69 5.37 9.89
C SER A 151 -4.77 5.17 8.37
N TRP A 152 -3.84 5.78 7.63
CA TRP A 152 -3.73 5.60 6.18
C TRP A 152 -3.49 4.15 5.78
N ALA A 153 -2.65 3.42 6.52
CA ALA A 153 -2.41 2.01 6.25
C ALA A 153 -3.68 1.18 6.51
N LYS A 154 -4.44 1.46 7.57
CA LYS A 154 -5.74 0.81 7.85
C LYS A 154 -6.77 1.12 6.77
N ASP A 155 -6.82 2.35 6.26
CA ASP A 155 -7.73 2.76 5.19
C ASP A 155 -7.34 2.11 3.84
N ALA A 156 -6.05 2.06 3.52
CA ALA A 156 -5.54 1.36 2.34
C ALA A 156 -5.85 -0.15 2.42
N TYR A 157 -5.67 -0.75 3.59
CA TYR A 157 -6.02 -2.15 3.84
C TYR A 157 -7.51 -2.42 3.62
N ASN A 158 -8.38 -1.60 4.21
CA ASN A 158 -9.83 -1.76 4.09
C ASN A 158 -10.34 -1.53 2.66
N SER A 159 -9.85 -0.47 1.99
CA SER A 159 -10.22 -0.17 0.61
C SER A 159 -9.75 -1.26 -0.38
N SER A 160 -8.58 -1.86 -0.14
CA SER A 160 -8.07 -2.97 -0.97
C SER A 160 -8.98 -4.21 -0.92
N LYS A 161 -9.67 -4.46 0.21
CA LYS A 161 -10.66 -5.53 0.34
C LYS A 161 -11.97 -5.22 -0.38
N SER A 162 -12.41 -3.97 -0.38
CA SER A 162 -13.59 -3.56 -1.15
C SER A 162 -13.41 -3.81 -2.66
N PHE A 163 -12.19 -3.61 -3.18
CA PHE A 163 -11.88 -3.92 -4.58
C PHE A 163 -11.96 -5.42 -4.88
N ARG A 164 -11.45 -6.26 -3.97
CA ARG A 164 -11.65 -7.73 -4.03
C ARG A 164 -13.14 -8.07 -4.13
N ASP A 165 -13.97 -7.52 -3.25
CA ASP A 165 -15.39 -7.84 -3.20
C ASP A 165 -16.13 -7.35 -4.46
N MET A 166 -15.70 -6.25 -5.08
CA MET A 166 -16.23 -5.75 -6.35
C MET A 166 -15.96 -6.69 -7.54
N THR A 167 -14.86 -7.45 -7.49
CA THR A 167 -14.53 -8.47 -8.52
C THR A 167 -15.23 -9.81 -8.29
N ALA A 168 -15.95 -9.99 -7.18
CA ALA A 168 -16.67 -11.22 -6.90
C ALA A 168 -17.89 -11.40 -7.84
N THR A 169 -18.35 -12.65 -8.01
CA THR A 169 -19.52 -12.99 -8.83
C THR A 169 -20.86 -12.91 -8.07
N SER A 170 -20.82 -12.47 -6.80
CA SER A 170 -22.00 -12.39 -5.93
C SER A 170 -23.03 -11.37 -6.40
N TYR A 171 -24.28 -11.53 -5.95
CA TYR A 171 -25.36 -10.57 -6.23
C TYR A 171 -25.04 -9.16 -5.71
N LYS A 172 -24.43 -9.06 -4.52
CA LYS A 172 -23.93 -7.80 -3.96
C LYS A 172 -22.92 -7.12 -4.90
N ALA A 173 -21.99 -7.89 -5.45
CA ALA A 173 -20.98 -7.36 -6.36
C ALA A 173 -21.59 -6.86 -7.69
N LYS A 174 -22.67 -7.50 -8.20
CA LYS A 174 -23.41 -7.01 -9.36
C LYS A 174 -24.07 -5.65 -9.10
N ILE A 175 -24.66 -5.46 -7.92
CA ILE A 175 -25.24 -4.17 -7.51
C ILE A 175 -24.16 -3.10 -7.39
N ILE A 176 -23.03 -3.41 -6.74
CA ILE A 176 -21.90 -2.48 -6.59
C ILE A 176 -21.37 -2.05 -7.97
N ARG A 177 -21.20 -2.99 -8.91
CA ARG A 177 -20.74 -2.67 -10.28
C ARG A 177 -21.74 -1.83 -11.06
N LEU A 178 -23.04 -2.09 -10.91
CA LEU A 178 -24.08 -1.26 -11.55
C LEU A 178 -24.06 0.16 -10.99
N GLY A 179 -23.95 0.31 -9.67
CA GLY A 179 -23.82 1.60 -9.01
C GLY A 179 -22.57 2.36 -9.44
N ALA A 180 -21.42 1.67 -9.52
CA ALA A 180 -20.18 2.26 -10.01
C ALA A 180 -20.27 2.71 -11.48
N ARG A 181 -20.91 1.90 -12.34
CA ARG A 181 -21.13 2.26 -13.75
C ARG A 181 -22.05 3.48 -13.92
N MET A 182 -23.04 3.64 -13.04
CA MET A 182 -23.98 4.76 -13.07
C MET A 182 -23.48 5.96 -12.26
N MET A 183 -22.26 5.91 -11.72
CA MET A 183 -21.74 6.94 -10.84
C MET A 183 -21.47 8.24 -11.61
N PRO A 184 -22.01 9.38 -11.17
CA PRO A 184 -21.69 10.66 -11.75
C PRO A 184 -20.22 11.02 -11.53
N SER A 185 -19.58 11.69 -12.49
CA SER A 185 -18.14 12.02 -12.43
C SER A 185 -17.75 12.89 -11.24
N TRP A 186 -18.68 13.67 -10.66
CA TRP A 186 -18.39 14.43 -9.44
C TRP A 186 -18.25 13.51 -8.21
N ALA A 187 -19.02 12.42 -8.15
CA ALA A 187 -18.96 11.44 -7.08
C ALA A 187 -17.73 10.53 -7.26
N GLU A 188 -17.41 10.17 -8.50
CA GLU A 188 -16.17 9.49 -8.86
C GLU A 188 -14.94 10.33 -8.44
N ARG A 189 -14.94 11.63 -8.74
CA ARG A 189 -13.91 12.57 -8.26
C ARG A 189 -13.82 12.62 -6.74
N LYS A 190 -14.96 12.52 -6.03
CA LYS A 190 -14.96 12.41 -4.57
C LYS A 190 -14.41 11.07 -4.05
N LEU A 191 -14.55 9.97 -4.79
CA LEU A 191 -13.95 8.69 -4.43
C LEU A 191 -12.44 8.65 -4.67
N LEU A 192 -11.94 9.42 -5.63
CA LEU A 192 -10.51 9.59 -5.91
C LEU A 192 -9.77 10.46 -4.88
N ILE A 193 -10.49 11.10 -3.94
CA ILE A 193 -9.97 11.91 -2.83
C ILE A 193 -9.00 11.12 -1.93
N SER A 194 -9.02 9.78 -1.95
CA SER A 194 -7.97 8.95 -1.33
C SER A 194 -6.55 9.25 -1.86
N SER A 195 -6.41 10.04 -2.94
CA SER A 195 -5.15 10.55 -3.48
C SER A 195 -4.66 11.84 -2.80
N GLU A 196 -5.30 12.30 -1.72
CA GLU A 196 -4.91 13.52 -1.00
C GLU A 196 -3.62 13.36 -0.20
N ASN A 197 -3.30 12.14 0.24
CA ASN A 197 -2.06 11.86 0.95
C ASN A 197 -0.87 11.94 -0.01
N ARG A 198 -0.15 13.05 0.05
CA ARG A 198 1.00 13.39 -0.81
C ARG A 198 2.12 13.98 0.06
N PRO A 199 2.73 13.16 0.94
CA PRO A 199 3.71 13.66 1.88
C PRO A 199 4.98 14.11 1.15
N GLN A 200 5.64 15.13 1.68
CA GLN A 200 6.89 15.68 1.14
C GLN A 200 8.00 15.68 2.18
N CYS A 201 9.26 15.65 1.73
CA CYS A 201 10.40 15.79 2.62
C CYS A 201 10.56 17.27 3.03
N ASN A 202 10.63 17.55 4.34
CA ASN A 202 10.76 18.91 4.87
C ASN A 202 12.15 19.53 4.66
N PHE A 203 13.15 18.72 4.31
CA PHE A 203 14.52 19.11 4.02
C PHE A 203 14.83 19.23 2.52
N LEU A 204 13.81 19.08 1.66
CA LEU A 204 13.93 19.28 0.21
C LEU A 204 13.05 20.47 -0.22
N PRO A 205 13.32 21.08 -1.39
CA PRO A 205 12.42 22.08 -1.96
C PRO A 205 11.01 21.52 -2.11
N LEU A 206 10.03 22.20 -1.51
CA LEU A 206 8.64 21.76 -1.56
C LEU A 206 8.09 21.92 -2.98
N VAL A 207 7.42 20.87 -3.45
CA VAL A 207 6.72 20.85 -4.72
C VAL A 207 5.48 21.72 -4.63
N THR A 208 5.33 22.62 -5.59
CA THR A 208 4.14 23.46 -5.71
C THR A 208 2.90 22.61 -5.94
N ASN A 209 1.86 22.81 -5.13
CA ASN A 209 0.61 22.09 -5.31
C ASN A 209 -0.12 22.60 -6.56
N THR A 210 -0.15 21.78 -7.61
CA THR A 210 -0.94 22.01 -8.83
C THR A 210 -2.23 21.18 -8.87
N GLY A 211 -2.50 20.40 -7.83
CA GLY A 211 -3.67 19.52 -7.75
C GLY A 211 -4.97 20.29 -7.49
N SER A 212 -6.09 19.74 -7.96
CA SER A 212 -7.43 20.32 -7.77
C SER A 212 -7.97 20.20 -6.34
N SER A 213 -7.33 19.39 -5.50
CA SER A 213 -7.66 19.21 -4.08
C SER A 213 -6.46 19.59 -3.22
N PRO A 214 -6.67 20.11 -1.99
CA PRO A 214 -5.58 20.34 -1.04
C PRO A 214 -4.89 19.01 -0.67
N PRO A 215 -3.60 19.01 -0.32
CA PRO A 215 -2.96 17.84 0.25
C PRO A 215 -3.51 17.56 1.65
N ALA A 216 -3.51 16.29 2.05
CA ALA A 216 -3.82 15.91 3.41
C ALA A 216 -2.81 16.54 4.39
N ALA A 217 -3.23 16.74 5.64
CA ALA A 217 -2.34 17.24 6.68
C ALA A 217 -1.16 16.27 6.89
N GLN A 218 0.05 16.83 6.97
CA GLN A 218 1.29 16.10 7.19
C GLN A 218 2.00 16.73 8.40
N LEU A 219 1.91 16.10 9.57
CA LEU A 219 2.49 16.63 10.81
C LEU A 219 4.02 16.64 10.74
N SER A 220 4.60 15.57 10.20
CA SER A 220 6.03 15.41 9.96
C SER A 220 6.66 16.52 9.11
N LEU A 221 5.87 17.21 8.26
CA LEU A 221 6.37 18.32 7.44
C LEU A 221 6.88 19.49 8.31
N PHE A 222 6.28 19.67 9.49
CA PHE A 222 6.62 20.75 10.41
C PHE A 222 7.64 20.33 11.48
N ALA A 223 8.09 19.07 11.47
CA ALA A 223 9.13 18.60 12.38
C ALA A 223 10.43 19.37 12.11
N LYS A 224 11.06 19.87 13.18
CA LYS A 224 12.31 20.64 13.10
C LYS A 224 13.29 20.14 14.13
N ARG A 225 14.58 20.21 13.79
CA ARG A 225 15.65 19.99 14.77
C ARG A 225 15.54 21.04 15.89
N PRO A 226 15.66 20.65 17.15
CA PRO A 226 15.76 21.61 18.26
C PRO A 226 16.89 22.59 18.02
N GLN A 227 16.64 23.90 18.16
CA GLN A 227 17.72 24.89 18.10
C GLN A 227 18.47 24.94 19.44
N PRO A 228 19.79 25.18 19.44
CA PRO A 228 20.58 25.25 20.68
C PRO A 228 20.04 26.26 21.70
N ASP A 229 19.37 27.31 21.24
CA ASP A 229 19.01 28.47 22.05
C ASP A 229 17.68 28.33 22.81
N GLU A 230 16.84 27.34 22.47
CA GLU A 230 15.52 27.15 23.10
C GLU A 230 15.58 26.42 24.46
N VAL A 231 16.71 25.78 24.80
CA VAL A 231 16.87 24.98 26.02
C VAL A 231 17.22 25.83 27.27
N SER A 232 17.45 27.14 27.11
CA SER A 232 18.02 27.98 28.18
C SER A 232 17.06 28.89 28.97
N LYS A 233 15.75 28.92 28.69
CA LYS A 233 14.86 29.95 29.27
C LYS A 233 14.06 29.59 30.52
N ASP A 234 13.98 28.34 30.93
CA ASP A 234 13.10 27.94 32.06
C ASP A 234 13.83 27.64 33.37
N GLY A 235 15.11 28.00 33.50
CA GLY A 235 15.97 27.53 34.60
C GLY A 235 16.40 28.54 35.65
N ASN A 236 16.05 29.82 35.58
CA ASN A 236 16.66 30.80 36.50
C ASN A 236 15.75 31.99 36.85
N ASP A 237 14.69 31.73 37.62
CA ASP A 237 13.95 32.78 38.33
C ASP A 237 13.34 32.21 39.63
N SER A 238 14.21 31.70 40.53
CA SER A 238 13.82 31.42 41.93
C SER A 238 15.02 31.24 42.87
N ALA A 239 15.97 32.18 42.88
CA ALA A 239 17.00 32.20 43.92
C ALA A 239 17.55 33.61 44.19
N ALA A 240 16.70 34.53 44.63
CA ALA A 240 17.14 35.76 45.29
C ALA A 240 16.03 36.34 46.19
N ALA A 241 15.77 35.69 47.33
CA ALA A 241 15.09 36.30 48.47
C ALA A 241 15.24 35.43 49.74
N ILE A 242 16.42 35.47 50.38
CA ILE A 242 16.59 35.46 51.85
C ILE A 242 17.81 36.32 52.16
#